data_AF-A0A094K9P2-F1
#
_entry.id   AF-A0A094K9P2-F1
#
_cell.length_a   1.000
_cell.length_b   1.000
_cell.length_c   1.000
_cell.angle_alpha   90.00
_cell.angle_beta   90.00
_cell.angle_gamma   90.00
#
_symmetry.space_group_name_H-M   'P 1'
#
loop_
_entity.id
_entity.type
_entity.pdbx_description
1 polymer ?
#
loop_
_entity_poly.entity_id
_entity_poly.type
_entity_poly.pdbx_seq_one_letter_code
_entity_poly.pdbx_strand_id
1 'polypeptide(L)'
;SGLPESIIAAACARSGQSVLHVDSRNYYGGNWASFSFSGLLSWIKENQQKTDISDECEDWRKLILENEEVISLSKKDRTIQHVEDFCFGDQDSAEDVEEAGALPKLPIFRASGAEGVAQESEKESLPMESALPEMESQEPGKATDTETASAEEGNETEITSQNESSDHTASESALELGKTEGAPSEMSPQEPKKITYSQVVREGRRFNIDLVSKLLYSRGLLIDLLIKSNVSRYAEFKNATRILAFREGKVEQVPCSRADVFNSRQLTMVEKRMLMKFLTFCLDYEQHPDEYQDYENSTFAQFLRTRQLTPSLQHFILHSIAMVSETECSTLEGLQATKKFLQCLGRYGNTPFLFPLYGQGEIPQCFCRLCAVFGGIYCLRHPVRCLVVDKESGRCKAIVDHFGQRISANYFIVEDSYLSESVCTNVSYRQISRAVLITDRSVLNTDSEQQVSILTVPPEEPGKPAVCVIELCSSTMTCMKDTYLVHLTCPSTKTAREDLEPVVQKLFHLNTEKETENEELEKPGVLWAVYFNMRDSSGVDRNSYEGLPSNVYVCSGPDSALGNDCAVKQAETIFQEMFPAEEFCPPPPNPEDIIYDEDEIAPEESEVSNSPETKPEPSAEESSSGGSTAVKKEDNEE
;
A
#
# COMPACT_ATOMS: atom_id res chain seq x y z
N SER A 1 -11.63 3.38 -6.14
CA SER A 1 -11.05 2.24 -5.39
C SER A 1 -9.84 2.63 -4.55
N GLY A 2 -9.87 3.78 -3.87
CA GLY A 2 -8.82 4.18 -2.94
C GLY A 2 -8.92 3.45 -1.60
N LEU A 3 -8.07 3.84 -0.64
CA LEU A 3 -7.99 3.17 0.64
C LEU A 3 -9.31 3.22 1.42
N PRO A 4 -9.94 4.39 1.67
CA PRO A 4 -11.20 4.44 2.42
C PRO A 4 -12.31 3.63 1.76
N GLU A 5 -12.47 3.74 0.43
CA GLU A 5 -13.53 3.05 -0.31
C GLU A 5 -13.31 1.54 -0.30
N SER A 6 -12.06 1.08 -0.41
CA SER A 6 -11.72 -0.34 -0.35
C SER A 6 -12.02 -0.95 1.02
N ILE A 7 -11.72 -0.23 2.11
CA ILE A 7 -12.02 -0.67 3.48
C ILE A 7 -13.52 -0.76 3.69
N ILE A 8 -14.29 0.26 3.31
CA ILE A 8 -15.75 0.25 3.49
C ILE A 8 -16.39 -0.84 2.63
N ALA A 9 -15.97 -0.98 1.37
CA ALA A 9 -16.46 -2.04 0.50
C ALA A 9 -16.22 -3.43 1.11
N ALA A 10 -15.03 -3.66 1.67
CA ALA A 10 -14.70 -4.90 2.35
C ALA A 10 -15.55 -5.11 3.61
N ALA A 11 -15.76 -4.07 4.42
CA ALA A 11 -16.61 -4.13 5.61
C ALA A 11 -18.07 -4.49 5.25
N CYS A 12 -18.63 -3.83 4.23
CA CYS A 12 -19.99 -4.10 3.74
C CYS A 12 -20.13 -5.52 3.18
N ALA A 13 -19.20 -5.98 2.35
CA ALA A 13 -19.24 -7.35 1.83
C ALA A 13 -19.10 -8.37 2.98
N ARG A 14 -18.23 -8.10 3.95
CA ARG A 14 -18.04 -8.95 5.13
C ARG A 14 -19.27 -9.03 6.04
N SER A 15 -20.11 -7.99 6.09
CA SER A 15 -21.40 -8.01 6.78
C SER A 15 -22.55 -8.59 5.93
N GLY A 16 -22.24 -9.22 4.79
CA GLY A 16 -23.21 -9.92 3.95
C GLY A 16 -23.94 -9.03 2.94
N GLN A 17 -23.49 -7.79 2.74
CA GLN A 17 -24.09 -6.90 1.74
C GLN A 17 -23.60 -7.24 0.33
N SER A 18 -24.48 -7.09 -0.67
CA SER A 18 -24.09 -7.16 -2.07
C SER A 18 -23.40 -5.85 -2.48
N VAL A 19 -22.11 -5.91 -2.78
CA VAL A 19 -21.29 -4.73 -3.12
C VAL A 19 -20.94 -4.72 -4.61
N LEU A 20 -21.15 -3.58 -5.26
CA LEU A 20 -20.58 -3.27 -6.57
C LEU A 20 -19.53 -2.16 -6.38
N HIS A 21 -18.28 -2.46 -6.71
CA HIS A 21 -17.17 -1.53 -6.61
C HIS A 21 -16.63 -1.23 -8.01
N VAL A 22 -16.80 0.01 -8.45
CA VAL A 22 -16.37 0.47 -9.78
C VAL A 22 -15.24 1.48 -9.69
N ASP A 23 -14.41 1.52 -10.72
CA ASP A 23 -13.40 2.56 -10.92
C ASP A 23 -13.31 2.92 -12.41
N SER A 24 -13.23 4.21 -12.71
CA SER A 24 -13.03 4.69 -14.08
C SER A 24 -11.63 4.38 -14.61
N ARG A 25 -10.65 4.22 -13.72
CA ARG A 25 -9.26 3.95 -14.07
C ARG A 25 -9.08 2.47 -14.44
N ASN A 26 -7.99 2.16 -15.14
CA ASN A 26 -7.61 0.80 -15.51
C ASN A 26 -6.76 0.08 -14.47
N TYR A 27 -6.57 0.67 -13.28
CA TYR A 27 -5.83 0.15 -12.14
C TYR A 27 -6.58 0.47 -10.82
N TYR A 28 -6.20 -0.21 -9.74
CA TYR A 28 -6.73 0.03 -8.40
C TYR A 28 -6.03 1.18 -7.67
N GLY A 29 -6.68 1.73 -6.65
CA GLY A 29 -6.06 2.65 -5.69
C GLY A 29 -6.39 4.12 -5.91
N GLY A 30 -6.83 4.53 -7.11
CA GLY A 30 -7.05 5.96 -7.40
C GLY A 30 -5.79 6.78 -7.09
N ASN A 31 -5.92 7.80 -6.24
CA ASN A 31 -4.76 8.59 -5.78
C ASN A 31 -3.85 7.87 -4.77
N TRP A 32 -4.22 6.67 -4.30
CA TRP A 32 -3.42 5.79 -3.46
C TRP A 32 -2.59 4.77 -4.25
N ALA A 33 -2.67 4.78 -5.58
CA ALA A 33 -2.04 3.79 -6.44
C ALA A 33 -0.49 3.88 -6.42
N SER A 34 0.13 2.76 -6.78
CA SER A 34 1.55 2.65 -7.11
C SER A 34 1.71 2.30 -8.60
N PHE A 35 2.83 2.71 -9.20
CA PHE A 35 3.08 2.49 -10.62
C PHE A 35 4.46 1.92 -10.91
N SER A 36 4.54 1.07 -11.94
CA SER A 36 5.81 0.86 -12.65
C SER A 36 6.33 2.16 -13.24
N PHE A 37 7.62 2.21 -13.60
CA PHE A 37 8.20 3.42 -14.18
C PHE A 37 7.48 3.84 -15.47
N SER A 38 7.21 2.89 -16.37
CA SER A 38 6.45 3.14 -17.61
C SER A 38 5.00 3.56 -17.35
N GLY A 39 4.36 2.97 -16.33
CA GLY A 39 3.04 3.36 -15.87
C GLY A 39 2.99 4.79 -15.33
N LEU A 40 4.01 5.18 -14.55
CA LEU A 40 4.12 6.53 -14.00
C LEU A 40 4.33 7.58 -15.09
N LEU A 41 5.18 7.30 -16.09
CA LEU A 41 5.34 8.18 -17.25
C LEU A 41 4.03 8.36 -18.03
N SER A 42 3.21 7.30 -18.13
CA SER A 42 1.89 7.40 -18.76
C SER A 42 0.95 8.28 -17.94
N TRP A 43 0.94 8.08 -16.61
CA TRP A 43 0.17 8.90 -15.67
C TRP A 43 0.61 10.38 -15.69
N ILE A 44 1.92 10.67 -15.78
CA ILE A 44 2.44 12.04 -15.89
C ILE A 44 1.91 12.70 -17.17
N LYS A 45 2.00 12.01 -18.31
CA LYS A 45 1.50 12.51 -19.60
C LYS A 45 0.01 12.81 -19.56
N GLU A 46 -0.81 11.95 -18.95
CA GLU A 46 -2.25 12.16 -18.79
C GLU A 46 -2.56 13.44 -17.98
N ASN A 47 -1.78 13.74 -16.94
CA ASN A 47 -1.99 14.92 -16.11
C ASN A 47 -1.41 16.21 -16.71
N GLN A 48 -0.38 16.11 -17.57
CA GLN A 48 0.17 17.25 -18.32
C GLN A 48 -0.71 17.61 -19.53
N GLN A 49 -1.23 16.61 -20.24
CA GLN A 49 -2.05 16.81 -21.42
C GLN A 49 -3.50 17.06 -21.01
N LYS A 50 -3.94 18.32 -21.07
CA LYS A 50 -5.36 18.68 -20.92
C LYS A 50 -6.18 18.15 -22.11
N THR A 51 -6.45 16.86 -22.15
CA THR A 51 -7.42 16.30 -23.10
C THR A 51 -8.82 16.58 -22.59
N ASP A 52 -9.58 17.37 -23.36
CA ASP A 52 -11.02 17.50 -23.21
C ASP A 52 -11.65 16.42 -24.08
N ILE A 53 -12.13 15.35 -23.45
CA ILE A 53 -12.92 14.34 -24.14
C ILE A 53 -14.37 14.82 -24.12
N SER A 54 -14.83 15.33 -25.27
CA SER A 54 -16.24 15.60 -25.52
C SER A 54 -16.97 14.27 -25.75
N ASP A 55 -17.46 13.65 -24.68
CA ASP A 55 -18.35 12.50 -24.82
C ASP A 55 -19.78 13.02 -25.06
N GLU A 56 -20.17 13.08 -26.34
CA GLU A 56 -21.41 13.70 -26.85
C GLU A 56 -22.66 12.79 -26.80
N CYS A 57 -22.56 11.58 -26.26
CA CYS A 57 -23.71 10.68 -26.22
C CYS A 57 -24.57 10.90 -24.96
N GLU A 58 -25.52 11.85 -25.04
CA GLU A 58 -26.52 12.15 -23.99
C GLU A 58 -27.72 11.18 -23.94
N ASP A 59 -27.65 10.02 -24.62
CA ASP A 59 -28.77 9.07 -24.69
C ASP A 59 -29.24 8.55 -23.32
N TRP A 60 -28.37 8.60 -22.31
CA TRP A 60 -28.68 8.19 -20.93
C TRP A 60 -29.76 9.06 -20.26
N ARG A 61 -29.99 10.30 -20.71
CA ARG A 61 -31.05 11.17 -20.16
C ARG A 61 -32.45 10.59 -20.38
N LYS A 62 -32.62 9.72 -21.37
CA LYS A 62 -33.88 9.01 -21.64
C LYS A 62 -34.24 7.98 -20.56
N LEU A 63 -33.28 7.59 -19.72
CA LEU A 63 -33.46 6.60 -18.64
C LEU A 63 -33.97 7.23 -17.33
N ILE A 64 -34.11 8.56 -17.31
CA ILE A 64 -34.54 9.33 -16.15
C ILE A 64 -36.06 9.48 -16.19
N LEU A 65 -36.73 9.11 -15.11
CA LEU A 65 -38.19 9.23 -14.98
C LEU A 65 -38.59 10.65 -14.61
N GLU A 66 -39.86 11.02 -14.84
CA GLU A 66 -40.36 12.39 -14.59
C GLU A 66 -40.22 12.84 -13.13
N ASN A 67 -40.40 11.91 -12.19
CA ASN A 67 -40.25 12.12 -10.74
C ASN A 67 -38.80 12.04 -10.25
N GLU A 68 -37.82 11.96 -11.16
CA GLU A 68 -36.42 11.83 -10.83
C GLU A 68 -35.62 13.07 -11.24
N GLU A 69 -34.56 13.31 -10.51
CA GLU A 69 -33.53 14.31 -10.81
C GLU A 69 -32.16 13.64 -10.86
N VAL A 70 -31.18 14.37 -11.39
CA VAL A 70 -29.87 13.80 -11.69
C VAL A 70 -28.77 14.66 -11.09
N ILE A 71 -27.84 14.00 -10.41
CA ILE A 71 -26.57 14.60 -10.00
C ILE A 71 -25.50 14.04 -10.92
N SER A 72 -24.92 14.90 -11.77
CA SER A 72 -23.86 14.48 -12.70
C SER A 72 -22.56 14.27 -11.93
N LEU A 73 -21.86 13.19 -12.24
CA LEU A 73 -20.52 12.92 -11.72
C LEU A 73 -19.46 13.58 -12.60
N SER A 74 -18.26 13.75 -12.04
CA SER A 74 -17.14 14.29 -12.77
C SER A 74 -16.74 13.36 -13.91
N LYS A 75 -16.51 13.96 -15.09
CA LYS A 75 -15.96 13.25 -16.26
C LYS A 75 -14.43 13.21 -16.24
N LYS A 76 -13.80 14.03 -15.41
CA LYS A 76 -12.35 14.24 -15.43
C LYS A 76 -11.82 14.46 -14.03
N ASP A 77 -10.77 13.72 -13.69
CA ASP A 77 -10.04 13.92 -12.47
C ASP A 77 -9.25 15.24 -12.51
N ARG A 78 -9.38 16.07 -11.47
CA ARG A 78 -8.69 17.35 -11.30
C ARG A 78 -7.96 17.43 -9.95
N THR A 79 -7.67 16.28 -9.36
CA THR A 79 -7.02 16.18 -8.05
C THR A 79 -5.51 16.38 -8.11
N ILE A 80 -4.90 16.21 -9.29
CA ILE A 80 -3.47 16.36 -9.51
C ILE A 80 -3.20 17.66 -10.28
N GLN A 81 -2.24 18.45 -9.80
CA GLN A 81 -1.86 19.73 -10.38
C GLN A 81 -0.33 19.89 -10.40
N HIS A 82 0.16 20.81 -11.23
CA HIS A 82 1.56 21.25 -11.23
C HIS A 82 2.58 20.10 -11.39
N VAL A 83 2.30 19.17 -12.31
CA VAL A 83 3.19 18.03 -12.57
C VAL A 83 4.42 18.47 -13.35
N GLU A 84 5.60 18.34 -12.75
CA GLU A 84 6.90 18.65 -13.35
C GLU A 84 7.86 17.48 -13.15
N ASP A 85 8.32 16.85 -14.25
CA ASP A 85 9.31 15.78 -14.21
C ASP A 85 10.65 16.19 -14.83
N PHE A 86 11.74 15.69 -14.25
CA PHE A 86 13.11 15.99 -14.61
C PHE A 86 13.91 14.69 -14.70
N CYS A 87 14.53 14.46 -15.84
CA CYS A 87 15.53 13.41 -15.99
C CYS A 87 16.91 14.07 -16.06
N PHE A 88 17.82 13.61 -15.19
CA PHE A 88 19.19 14.12 -15.09
C PHE A 88 20.21 13.20 -15.78
N GLY A 89 19.73 12.13 -16.44
CA GLY A 89 20.51 11.23 -17.30
C GLY A 89 20.29 11.50 -18.79
N ASP A 90 21.15 10.91 -19.64
CA ASP A 90 21.09 11.04 -21.10
C ASP A 90 19.84 10.34 -21.68
N GLN A 91 18.82 11.14 -22.02
CA GLN A 91 17.54 10.69 -22.55
C GLN A 91 17.64 10.13 -23.98
N ASP A 92 18.60 10.60 -24.77
CA ASP A 92 18.75 10.23 -26.19
C ASP A 92 19.10 8.72 -26.35
N SER A 93 19.61 8.10 -25.28
CA SER A 93 19.94 6.67 -25.24
C SER A 93 18.74 5.73 -25.00
N ALA A 94 17.54 6.25 -24.74
CA ALA A 94 16.40 5.47 -24.27
C ALA A 94 15.19 5.41 -25.22
N GLU A 95 15.22 6.09 -26.37
CA GLU A 95 14.06 6.15 -27.29
C GLU A 95 13.62 4.77 -27.83
N ASP A 96 14.55 3.83 -28.01
CA ASP A 96 14.31 2.46 -28.49
C ASP A 96 14.32 1.39 -27.38
N VAL A 97 14.40 1.79 -26.10
CA VAL A 97 14.53 0.83 -24.98
C VAL A 97 13.15 0.42 -24.49
N GLU A 98 12.75 -0.83 -24.77
CA GLU A 98 11.55 -1.41 -24.19
C GLU A 98 11.80 -1.90 -22.75
N GLU A 99 10.76 -1.75 -21.92
CA GLU A 99 10.75 -2.25 -20.54
C GLU A 99 10.84 -3.78 -20.54
N ALA A 100 11.77 -4.35 -19.77
CA ALA A 100 11.99 -5.78 -19.70
C ALA A 100 10.74 -6.50 -19.17
N GLY A 101 10.25 -7.48 -19.94
CA GLY A 101 9.03 -8.22 -19.60
C GLY A 101 7.72 -7.50 -19.93
N ALA A 102 7.75 -6.46 -20.78
CA ALA A 102 6.54 -5.85 -21.31
C ALA A 102 5.69 -6.89 -22.08
N LEU A 103 4.39 -6.97 -21.75
CA LEU A 103 3.44 -7.75 -22.53
C LEU A 103 3.26 -7.09 -23.91
N PRO A 104 3.17 -7.87 -25.01
CA PRO A 104 2.88 -7.31 -26.33
C PRO A 104 1.54 -6.54 -26.27
N LYS A 105 1.55 -5.29 -26.74
CA LYS A 105 0.36 -4.43 -26.76
C LYS A 105 -0.76 -5.14 -27.53
N LEU A 106 -1.80 -5.58 -26.81
CA LEU A 106 -3.01 -6.12 -27.43
C LEU A 106 -3.63 -5.04 -28.35
N PRO A 107 -4.07 -5.41 -29.57
CA PRO A 107 -4.67 -4.45 -30.48
C PRO A 107 -5.93 -3.86 -29.85
N ILE A 108 -5.97 -2.53 -29.77
CA ILE A 108 -7.13 -1.75 -29.35
C ILE A 108 -8.29 -2.14 -30.28
N PHE A 109 -9.33 -2.77 -29.72
CA PHE A 109 -10.54 -3.10 -30.46
C PHE A 109 -11.28 -1.80 -30.79
N ARG A 110 -11.02 -1.27 -31.99
CA ARG A 110 -11.76 -0.14 -32.53
C ARG A 110 -13.17 -0.66 -32.87
N ALA A 111 -14.18 -0.20 -32.14
CA ALA A 111 -15.56 -0.39 -32.55
C ALA A 111 -15.79 0.34 -33.87
N SER A 112 -15.82 -0.38 -34.98
CA SER A 112 -16.24 0.13 -36.29
C SER A 112 -17.68 -0.27 -36.53
N GLY A 113 -18.59 0.69 -36.52
CA GLY A 113 -19.83 0.68 -37.30
C GLY A 113 -19.94 2.04 -37.98
N ALA A 114 -20.42 2.19 -39.21
CA ALA A 114 -20.81 1.28 -40.28
C ALA A 114 -20.91 2.18 -41.52
N GLU A 115 -20.48 1.72 -42.71
CA GLU A 115 -21.23 1.92 -43.97
C GLU A 115 -20.56 1.19 -45.16
N GLY A 116 -21.32 0.22 -45.67
CA GLY A 116 -21.37 -0.46 -46.98
C GLY A 116 -20.31 -0.22 -48.06
N VAL A 117 -19.85 -1.31 -48.71
CA VAL A 117 -20.47 -1.91 -49.92
C VAL A 117 -19.49 -2.90 -50.57
N ALA A 118 -19.98 -4.14 -50.72
CA ALA A 118 -19.67 -5.20 -51.72
C ALA A 118 -18.30 -5.26 -52.43
N GLN A 119 -17.62 -6.41 -52.32
CA GLN A 119 -17.59 -7.42 -53.40
C GLN A 119 -16.87 -8.72 -52.98
N GLU A 120 -17.40 -9.82 -53.50
CA GLU A 120 -17.01 -11.22 -53.32
C GLU A 120 -15.56 -11.53 -53.71
N SER A 121 -14.94 -12.48 -53.01
CA SER A 121 -14.28 -13.60 -53.70
C SER A 121 -14.14 -14.80 -52.76
N GLU A 122 -14.67 -15.91 -53.25
CA GLU A 122 -14.64 -17.25 -52.67
C GLU A 122 -13.21 -17.79 -52.56
N LYS A 123 -12.93 -18.52 -51.48
CA LYS A 123 -12.28 -19.84 -51.58
C LYS A 123 -12.46 -20.65 -50.30
N GLU A 124 -13.17 -21.75 -50.46
CA GLU A 124 -13.26 -22.88 -49.53
C GLU A 124 -11.89 -23.51 -49.23
N SER A 125 -11.68 -23.96 -47.99
CA SER A 125 -11.35 -25.37 -47.67
C SER A 125 -11.19 -25.59 -46.16
N LEU A 126 -12.05 -26.45 -45.61
CA LEU A 126 -11.85 -27.25 -44.38
C LEU A 126 -11.17 -28.59 -44.78
N PRO A 127 -10.89 -29.55 -43.87
CA PRO A 127 -10.35 -29.53 -42.49
C PRO A 127 -9.17 -30.55 -42.29
N MET A 128 -8.41 -30.49 -41.18
CA MET A 128 -8.01 -31.65 -40.34
C MET A 128 -6.85 -31.36 -39.35
N GLU A 129 -7.14 -31.63 -38.07
CA GLU A 129 -6.41 -32.40 -37.04
C GLU A 129 -4.88 -32.34 -36.78
N SER A 130 -4.58 -32.58 -35.49
CA SER A 130 -3.32 -32.96 -34.82
C SER A 130 -2.38 -31.80 -34.45
N ALA A 131 -1.78 -31.69 -33.26
CA ALA A 131 -1.69 -32.55 -32.08
C ALA A 131 -1.29 -31.66 -30.86
N LEU A 132 -1.74 -32.05 -29.67
CA LEU A 132 -1.24 -31.56 -28.38
C LEU A 132 0.12 -32.24 -28.08
N PRO A 133 1.11 -31.54 -27.50
CA PRO A 133 2.20 -32.21 -26.80
C PRO A 133 1.89 -32.29 -25.30
N GLU A 134 1.73 -33.52 -24.82
CA GLU A 134 1.91 -33.90 -23.41
C GLU A 134 3.36 -33.62 -22.98
N MET A 135 3.56 -33.10 -21.77
CA MET A 135 4.85 -33.14 -21.09
C MET A 135 4.72 -34.01 -19.84
N GLU A 136 5.48 -35.10 -19.87
CA GLU A 136 5.67 -36.08 -18.81
C GLU A 136 6.38 -35.47 -17.59
N SER A 137 5.82 -35.74 -16.42
CA SER A 137 6.44 -35.60 -15.10
C SER A 137 7.28 -36.84 -14.79
N GLN A 138 8.57 -36.64 -14.49
CA GLN A 138 9.43 -37.67 -13.90
C GLN A 138 9.54 -37.47 -12.38
N GLU A 139 9.01 -38.42 -11.61
CA GLU A 139 9.39 -38.70 -10.22
C GLU A 139 10.72 -39.48 -10.17
N PRO A 140 11.46 -39.43 -9.05
CA PRO A 140 12.28 -40.55 -8.61
C PRO A 140 11.69 -41.21 -7.35
N GLY A 141 11.56 -42.54 -7.43
CA GLY A 141 10.92 -43.39 -6.44
C GLY A 141 11.75 -43.74 -5.19
N LYS A 142 11.00 -44.30 -4.24
CA LYS A 142 11.35 -44.87 -2.93
C LYS A 142 12.51 -45.88 -2.93
N ALA A 143 13.25 -45.90 -1.82
CA ALA A 143 13.76 -47.12 -1.21
C ALA A 143 13.45 -47.12 0.31
N THR A 144 13.07 -48.28 0.81
CA THR A 144 12.49 -48.63 2.11
C THR A 144 13.52 -48.98 3.19
N ASP A 145 13.10 -48.75 4.45
CA ASP A 145 13.42 -49.43 5.74
C ASP A 145 14.89 -49.46 6.22
N THR A 146 15.26 -49.30 7.51
CA THR A 146 14.68 -49.85 8.76
C THR A 146 15.36 -49.17 9.97
N GLU A 147 14.64 -49.04 11.11
CA GLU A 147 15.06 -49.08 12.54
C GLU A 147 16.43 -48.50 12.99
N THR A 148 16.60 -47.74 14.09
CA THR A 148 16.28 -48.07 15.49
C THR A 148 16.66 -46.90 16.43
N ALA A 149 16.12 -46.90 17.65
CA ALA A 149 16.21 -45.91 18.72
C ALA A 149 17.55 -45.80 19.51
N SER A 150 17.78 -44.64 20.16
CA SER A 150 18.35 -44.38 21.51
C SER A 150 18.84 -42.91 21.57
N ALA A 151 18.34 -42.02 22.42
CA ALA A 151 18.42 -41.92 23.88
C ALA A 151 19.80 -41.48 24.43
N GLU A 152 19.80 -40.27 24.99
CA GLU A 152 20.50 -39.79 26.19
C GLU A 152 22.01 -39.41 26.21
N GLU A 153 22.26 -38.42 27.07
CA GLU A 153 23.51 -37.89 27.67
C GLU A 153 24.45 -37.11 26.72
N GLY A 154 24.86 -35.87 26.99
CA GLY A 154 25.10 -35.20 28.26
C GLY A 154 26.61 -35.24 28.58
N ASN A 155 27.36 -34.19 28.21
CA ASN A 155 28.29 -33.53 29.14
C ASN A 155 29.04 -32.35 28.51
N GLU A 156 29.18 -31.32 29.34
CA GLU A 156 30.12 -30.23 29.25
C GLU A 156 31.57 -30.73 29.36
N THR A 157 32.51 -30.15 28.62
CA THR A 157 33.75 -29.59 29.23
C THR A 157 34.56 -28.76 28.21
N GLU A 158 34.56 -27.47 28.50
CA GLU A 158 35.64 -26.49 28.48
C GLU A 158 37.11 -26.95 28.27
N ILE A 159 37.88 -26.06 27.62
CA ILE A 159 39.27 -25.62 27.91
C ILE A 159 40.40 -25.97 26.90
N THR A 160 41.03 -24.87 26.45
CA THR A 160 42.43 -24.61 26.03
C THR A 160 42.94 -24.92 24.62
N SER A 161 43.09 -23.82 23.88
CA SER A 161 44.34 -23.34 23.24
C SER A 161 45.64 -24.10 23.54
N GLN A 162 46.44 -24.37 22.50
CA GLN A 162 47.72 -23.68 22.26
C GLN A 162 48.34 -24.07 20.91
N ASN A 163 48.93 -23.06 20.28
CA ASN A 163 49.87 -23.13 19.16
C ASN A 163 51.04 -24.05 19.47
N GLU A 164 51.62 -24.71 18.47
CA GLU A 164 53.00 -24.46 18.06
C GLU A 164 53.38 -25.14 16.74
N SER A 165 54.36 -24.51 16.11
CA SER A 165 54.84 -24.58 14.73
C SER A 165 56.04 -25.51 14.52
N SER A 166 56.39 -25.68 13.23
CA SER A 166 57.72 -26.00 12.67
C SER A 166 58.17 -27.47 12.68
N ASP A 167 58.94 -28.02 11.74
CA ASP A 167 59.20 -27.77 10.31
C ASP A 167 60.05 -28.96 9.79
N HIS A 168 60.03 -29.16 8.46
CA HIS A 168 61.03 -29.84 7.61
C HIS A 168 61.34 -31.35 7.76
N THR A 169 61.16 -32.10 6.65
CA THR A 169 62.30 -32.56 5.79
C THR A 169 61.84 -33.16 4.46
N ALA A 170 62.64 -32.89 3.42
CA ALA A 170 62.38 -33.12 2.01
C ALA A 170 62.81 -34.52 1.50
N SER A 171 62.21 -34.96 0.39
CA SER A 171 62.90 -35.82 -0.60
C SER A 171 62.31 -35.60 -2.00
N GLU A 172 63.20 -35.36 -2.96
CA GLU A 172 62.95 -35.09 -4.38
C GLU A 172 62.55 -36.37 -5.16
N SER A 173 61.70 -36.24 -6.18
CA SER A 173 62.11 -36.45 -7.60
C SER A 173 60.94 -36.52 -8.60
N ALA A 174 61.25 -35.99 -9.80
CA ALA A 174 60.68 -36.23 -11.13
C ALA A 174 59.45 -35.40 -11.58
N LEU A 175 59.77 -34.50 -12.52
CA LEU A 175 58.92 -33.65 -13.35
C LEU A 175 58.14 -34.44 -14.41
N GLU A 176 56.87 -34.11 -14.63
CA GLU A 176 56.27 -34.01 -15.96
C GLU A 176 55.27 -32.85 -16.04
N LEU A 177 55.35 -32.10 -17.14
CA LEU A 177 54.65 -30.85 -17.44
C LEU A 177 53.14 -31.05 -17.67
N GLY A 178 52.31 -30.14 -17.13
CA GLY A 178 50.93 -29.97 -17.61
C GLY A 178 50.10 -28.92 -16.87
N LYS A 179 50.19 -27.66 -17.32
CA LYS A 179 49.22 -26.55 -17.18
C LYS A 179 48.79 -26.12 -15.76
N THR A 180 49.32 -24.96 -15.37
CA THR A 180 48.94 -24.12 -14.22
C THR A 180 47.48 -23.68 -14.28
N GLU A 181 46.68 -24.10 -13.31
CA GLU A 181 45.51 -23.37 -12.82
C GLU A 181 46.01 -22.21 -11.93
N GLY A 182 45.59 -20.99 -12.24
CA GLY A 182 45.85 -19.80 -11.44
C GLY A 182 44.90 -19.73 -10.25
N ALA A 183 45.48 -19.50 -9.07
CA ALA A 183 44.80 -19.12 -7.83
C ALA A 183 43.85 -17.90 -8.02
N PRO A 184 42.83 -17.72 -7.15
CA PRO A 184 41.82 -16.70 -7.33
C PRO A 184 42.46 -15.32 -7.18
N SER A 185 42.39 -14.51 -8.24
CA SER A 185 42.79 -13.11 -8.22
C SER A 185 41.89 -12.35 -7.25
N GLU A 186 42.53 -11.66 -6.31
CA GLU A 186 41.95 -10.59 -5.50
C GLU A 186 41.01 -9.72 -6.35
N MET A 187 39.74 -9.66 -5.97
CA MET A 187 38.79 -8.74 -6.57
C MET A 187 39.20 -7.32 -6.22
N SER A 188 39.68 -6.58 -7.23
CA SER A 188 39.75 -5.13 -7.18
C SER A 188 38.39 -4.53 -6.84
N PRO A 189 38.30 -3.41 -6.10
CA PRO A 189 37.03 -2.71 -5.91
C PRO A 189 36.49 -2.32 -7.29
N GLN A 190 35.34 -2.87 -7.69
CA GLN A 190 34.67 -2.41 -8.90
C GLN A 190 34.21 -0.97 -8.65
N GLU A 191 34.63 -0.03 -9.50
CA GLU A 191 34.07 1.31 -9.53
C GLU A 191 32.54 1.22 -9.64
N PRO A 192 31.77 2.04 -8.91
CA PRO A 192 30.31 1.99 -8.95
C PRO A 192 29.84 2.24 -10.39
N LYS A 193 29.12 1.26 -10.95
CA LYS A 193 28.56 1.37 -12.30
C LYS A 193 27.58 2.54 -12.33
N LYS A 194 27.90 3.58 -13.10
CA LYS A 194 27.03 4.75 -13.31
C LYS A 194 25.70 4.29 -13.92
N ILE A 195 24.60 4.54 -13.21
CA ILE A 195 23.26 4.14 -13.65
C ILE A 195 22.78 5.11 -14.73
N THR A 196 22.33 4.57 -15.86
CA THR A 196 21.83 5.37 -16.98
C THR A 196 20.30 5.42 -17.00
N TYR A 197 19.72 6.45 -17.62
CA TYR A 197 18.27 6.54 -17.79
C TYR A 197 17.71 5.34 -18.58
N SER A 198 18.43 4.88 -19.62
CA SER A 198 18.09 3.67 -20.36
C SER A 198 18.01 2.41 -19.49
N GLN A 199 18.85 2.28 -18.46
CA GLN A 199 18.75 1.19 -17.49
C GLN A 199 17.50 1.31 -16.61
N VAL A 200 17.17 2.52 -16.17
CA VAL A 200 15.93 2.78 -15.39
C VAL A 200 14.69 2.42 -16.19
N VAL A 201 14.65 2.81 -17.47
CA VAL A 201 13.55 2.45 -18.39
C VAL A 201 13.46 0.94 -18.59
N ARG A 202 14.60 0.27 -18.85
CA ARG A 202 14.65 -1.17 -19.04
C ARG A 202 14.17 -1.94 -17.81
N GLU A 203 14.56 -1.50 -16.62
CA GLU A 203 14.16 -2.12 -15.34
C GLU A 203 12.84 -1.55 -14.77
N GLY A 204 12.03 -0.88 -15.59
CA GLY A 204 10.84 -0.16 -15.14
C GLY A 204 9.84 -0.98 -14.30
N ARG A 205 9.73 -2.29 -14.54
CA ARG A 205 8.88 -3.23 -13.77
C ARG A 205 9.40 -3.56 -12.37
N ARG A 206 10.62 -3.15 -12.04
CA ARG A 206 11.16 -3.25 -10.67
C ARG A 206 10.75 -2.06 -9.82
N PHE A 207 10.19 -1.03 -10.43
CA PHE A 207 9.65 0.10 -9.72
C PHE A 207 8.18 -0.12 -9.35
N ASN A 208 7.82 0.28 -8.12
CA ASN A 208 6.45 0.43 -7.66
C ASN A 208 6.37 1.76 -6.92
N ILE A 209 6.11 2.82 -7.68
CA ILE A 209 6.23 4.21 -7.25
C ILE A 209 4.90 4.69 -6.70
N ASP A 210 4.84 4.88 -5.39
CA ASP A 210 3.63 5.34 -4.71
C ASP A 210 3.34 6.82 -4.96
N LEU A 211 2.09 7.13 -5.31
CA LEU A 211 1.61 8.52 -5.28
C LEU A 211 1.55 9.07 -3.84
N VAL A 212 1.26 8.19 -2.87
CA VAL A 212 1.13 8.51 -1.44
C VAL A 212 2.35 8.00 -0.67
N SER A 213 3.02 8.89 0.07
CA SER A 213 4.15 8.52 0.92
C SER A 213 3.73 8.51 2.38
N LYS A 214 3.43 7.31 2.88
CA LYS A 214 3.03 7.05 4.26
C LYS A 214 3.80 5.87 4.83
N LEU A 215 3.81 5.76 6.16
CA LEU A 215 4.31 4.59 6.90
C LEU A 215 3.20 3.97 7.73
N LEU A 216 3.33 2.68 8.01
CA LEU A 216 2.44 1.98 8.89
C LEU A 216 3.02 1.98 10.31
N TYR A 217 2.35 2.63 11.26
CA TYR A 217 2.71 2.47 12.67
C TYR A 217 2.54 1.01 13.10
N SER A 218 3.47 0.51 13.91
CA SER A 218 3.41 -0.86 14.43
C SER A 218 2.19 -1.06 15.33
N ARG A 219 1.67 -0.01 15.97
CA ARG A 219 0.36 0.02 16.66
C ARG A 219 -0.46 1.19 16.13
N GLY A 220 -1.69 0.93 15.69
CA GLY A 220 -2.54 1.94 15.08
C GLY A 220 -3.69 1.32 14.31
N LEU A 221 -4.63 2.16 13.87
CA LEU A 221 -5.91 1.70 13.35
C LEU A 221 -5.77 0.78 12.14
N LEU A 222 -4.88 1.11 11.20
CA LEU A 222 -4.70 0.29 10.00
C LEU A 222 -4.05 -1.06 10.29
N ILE A 223 -2.98 -1.12 11.09
CA ILE A 223 -2.31 -2.40 11.40
C ILE A 223 -3.23 -3.30 12.22
N ASP A 224 -3.98 -2.73 13.16
CA ASP A 224 -4.93 -3.48 13.98
C ASP A 224 -6.10 -4.00 13.12
N LEU A 225 -6.58 -3.19 12.16
CA LEU A 225 -7.58 -3.61 11.18
C LEU A 225 -7.07 -4.71 10.24
N LEU A 226 -5.84 -4.60 9.72
CA LEU A 226 -5.22 -5.61 8.85
C LEU A 226 -5.08 -6.97 9.56
N ILE A 227 -4.74 -6.95 10.86
CA ILE A 227 -4.65 -8.15 11.68
C ILE A 227 -6.06 -8.70 11.96
N LYS A 228 -6.97 -7.86 12.49
CA LYS A 228 -8.35 -8.25 12.85
C LYS A 228 -9.10 -8.88 11.67
N SER A 229 -9.01 -8.28 10.49
CA SER A 229 -9.70 -8.72 9.29
C SER A 229 -8.99 -9.85 8.54
N ASN A 230 -7.81 -10.30 9.00
CA ASN A 230 -6.94 -11.26 8.32
C ASN A 230 -6.50 -10.83 6.90
N VAL A 231 -6.60 -9.54 6.58
CA VAL A 231 -6.12 -8.93 5.33
C VAL A 231 -4.59 -8.86 5.30
N SER A 232 -3.95 -8.87 6.46
CA SER A 232 -2.49 -8.96 6.61
C SER A 232 -1.85 -10.15 5.87
N ARG A 233 -2.61 -11.21 5.54
CA ARG A 233 -2.12 -12.35 4.75
C ARG A 233 -1.85 -12.03 3.28
N TYR A 234 -2.33 -10.89 2.78
CA TYR A 234 -2.17 -10.49 1.38
C TYR A 234 -0.96 -9.60 1.13
N ALA A 235 -0.26 -9.17 2.19
CA ALA A 235 0.90 -8.29 2.08
C ALA A 235 2.00 -8.69 3.06
N GLU A 236 3.24 -8.45 2.65
CA GLU A 236 4.41 -8.56 3.51
C GLU A 236 4.92 -7.16 3.87
N PHE A 237 5.66 -7.04 4.97
CA PHE A 237 6.13 -5.75 5.48
C PHE A 237 7.62 -5.79 5.79
N LYS A 238 8.30 -4.69 5.50
CA LYS A 238 9.67 -4.42 5.92
C LYS A 238 9.67 -3.38 7.04
N ASN A 239 10.53 -3.57 8.03
CA ASN A 239 10.74 -2.57 9.09
C ASN A 239 11.41 -1.31 8.50
N ALA A 240 10.93 -0.13 8.92
CA ALA A 240 11.78 1.05 8.87
C ALA A 240 12.89 0.88 9.90
N THR A 241 14.14 1.05 9.48
CA THR A 241 15.30 0.73 10.32
C THR A 241 15.94 1.97 10.93
N ARG A 242 15.73 3.14 10.32
CA ARG A 242 16.37 4.39 10.72
C ARG A 242 15.37 5.54 10.84
N ILE A 243 15.52 6.31 11.90
CA ILE A 243 14.92 7.63 12.04
C ILE A 243 16.06 8.62 12.00
N LEU A 244 15.95 9.60 11.12
CA LEU A 244 16.97 10.59 10.83
C LEU A 244 16.44 11.98 11.18
N ALA A 245 17.33 12.87 11.58
CA ALA A 245 17.06 14.28 11.81
C ALA A 245 17.96 15.13 10.91
N PHE A 246 17.44 16.28 10.48
CA PHE A 246 18.23 17.27 9.77
C PHE A 246 18.54 18.45 10.69
N ARG A 247 19.82 18.65 11.00
CA ARG A 247 20.27 19.72 11.87
C ARG A 247 21.59 20.29 11.40
N GLU A 248 21.70 21.63 11.39
CA GLU A 248 22.94 22.34 11.05
C GLU A 248 23.56 21.88 9.71
N GLY A 249 22.70 21.57 8.73
CA GLY A 249 23.12 21.13 7.39
C GLY A 249 23.52 19.65 7.30
N LYS A 250 23.38 18.87 8.37
CA LYS A 250 23.78 17.46 8.43
C LYS A 250 22.59 16.55 8.72
N VAL A 251 22.62 15.37 8.11
CA VAL A 251 21.70 14.27 8.40
C VAL A 251 22.34 13.40 9.48
N GLU A 252 21.61 13.14 10.56
CA GLU A 252 22.08 12.30 11.66
C GLU A 252 21.02 11.29 12.10
N GLN A 253 21.46 10.11 12.55
CA GLN A 253 20.56 9.08 13.05
C GLN A 253 20.13 9.38 14.49
N VAL A 254 18.82 9.36 14.73
CA VAL A 254 18.22 9.58 16.03
C VAL A 254 18.18 8.26 16.82
N PRO A 255 18.64 8.24 18.09
CA PRO A 255 18.54 7.06 18.95
C PRO A 255 17.08 6.64 19.18
N CYS A 256 16.74 5.39 18.85
CA CYS A 256 15.35 4.88 18.91
C CYS A 256 15.11 3.91 20.07
N SER A 257 16.15 3.49 20.79
CA SER A 257 16.04 2.59 21.94
C SER A 257 16.85 3.08 23.13
N ARG A 258 16.57 2.52 24.32
CA ARG A 258 17.39 2.76 25.52
C ARG A 258 18.87 2.43 25.26
N ALA A 259 19.13 1.36 24.50
CA ALA A 259 20.48 0.97 24.12
C ALA A 259 21.12 2.01 23.18
N ASP A 260 20.38 2.53 22.20
CA ASP A 260 20.89 3.56 21.29
C ASP A 260 21.19 4.86 22.02
N VAL A 261 20.30 5.28 22.95
CA VAL A 261 20.53 6.47 23.79
C VAL A 261 21.78 6.28 24.62
N PHE A 262 22.00 5.09 25.20
CA PHE A 262 23.19 4.78 25.96
C PHE A 262 24.47 4.82 25.09
N ASN A 263 24.42 4.25 23.88
CA ASN A 263 25.55 4.18 22.96
C ASN A 263 25.81 5.49 22.19
N SER A 264 24.85 6.42 22.17
CA SER A 264 24.97 7.69 21.44
C SER A 264 26.16 8.50 21.92
N ARG A 265 27.01 8.91 20.98
CA ARG A 265 28.15 9.83 21.23
C ARG A 265 27.76 11.30 21.06
N GLN A 266 26.58 11.56 20.48
CA GLN A 266 26.06 12.91 20.21
C GLN A 266 25.42 13.54 21.45
N LEU A 267 24.87 12.72 22.36
CA LEU A 267 24.21 13.17 23.57
C LEU A 267 25.16 13.11 24.77
N THR A 268 25.20 14.19 25.56
CA THR A 268 25.91 14.18 26.85
C THR A 268 25.21 13.29 27.87
N MET A 269 25.90 12.84 28.92
CA MET A 269 25.28 12.02 29.98
C MET A 269 24.10 12.73 30.66
N VAL A 270 24.16 14.07 30.77
CA VAL A 270 23.08 14.88 31.33
C VAL A 270 21.87 14.88 30.40
N GLU A 271 22.08 15.09 29.10
CA GLU A 271 21.00 15.04 28.10
C GLU A 271 20.35 13.66 28.01
N LYS A 272 21.13 12.58 28.09
CA LYS A 272 20.58 11.21 28.13
C LYS A 272 19.62 11.03 29.31
N ARG A 273 19.97 11.54 30.49
CA ARG A 273 19.11 11.46 31.69
C ARG A 273 17.84 12.30 31.53
N MET A 274 17.98 13.50 30.98
CA MET A 274 16.84 14.41 30.74
C MET A 274 15.86 13.81 29.74
N LEU A 275 16.36 13.28 28.63
CA LEU A 275 15.56 12.60 27.61
C LEU A 275 14.81 11.42 28.22
N MET A 276 15.51 10.50 28.88
CA MET A 276 14.85 9.33 29.49
C MET A 276 13.80 9.70 30.52
N LYS A 277 14.06 10.72 31.36
CA LYS A 277 13.07 11.23 32.32
C LYS A 277 11.83 11.77 31.60
N PHE A 278 12.02 12.55 30.54
CA PHE A 278 10.92 13.13 29.79
C PHE A 278 10.11 12.07 29.01
N LEU A 279 10.77 11.13 28.33
CA LEU A 279 10.08 10.05 27.61
C LEU A 279 9.29 9.13 28.56
N THR A 280 9.81 8.89 29.77
CA THR A 280 9.07 8.14 30.80
C THR A 280 7.81 8.89 31.22
N PHE A 281 7.91 10.21 31.45
CA PHE A 281 6.75 11.05 31.69
C PHE A 281 5.75 10.98 30.52
N CYS A 282 6.19 11.04 29.27
CA CYS A 282 5.30 10.97 28.11
C CYS A 282 4.55 9.65 27.97
N LEU A 283 5.10 8.51 28.43
CA LEU A 283 4.40 7.23 28.38
C LEU A 283 3.15 7.22 29.28
N ASP A 284 3.25 7.85 30.45
CA ASP A 284 2.22 7.86 31.50
C ASP A 284 1.69 9.28 31.77
N TYR A 285 1.74 10.18 30.78
CA TYR A 285 1.43 11.61 30.99
C TYR A 285 0.01 11.84 31.55
N GLU A 286 -0.94 10.97 31.18
CA GLU A 286 -2.33 10.98 31.67
C GLU A 286 -2.43 10.80 33.19
N GLN A 287 -1.45 10.17 33.83
CA GLN A 287 -1.36 10.00 35.28
C GLN A 287 -0.76 11.23 35.99
N HIS A 288 -0.28 12.21 35.23
CA HIS A 288 0.37 13.43 35.72
C HIS A 288 -0.24 14.71 35.09
N PRO A 289 -1.55 14.98 35.26
CA PRO A 289 -2.19 16.16 34.68
C PRO A 289 -1.57 17.47 35.17
N ASP A 290 -1.17 17.49 36.44
CA ASP A 290 -0.54 18.63 37.13
C ASP A 290 0.75 19.10 36.45
N GLU A 291 1.41 18.26 35.66
CA GLU A 291 2.65 18.60 34.96
C GLU A 291 2.46 19.32 33.62
N TYR A 292 1.26 19.31 33.03
CA TYR A 292 0.99 19.92 31.71
C TYR A 292 -0.32 20.70 31.60
N GLN A 293 -1.25 20.60 32.56
CA GLN A 293 -2.57 21.22 32.50
C GLN A 293 -2.52 22.74 32.31
N ASP A 294 -1.57 23.42 32.95
CA ASP A 294 -1.35 24.87 32.80
C ASP A 294 -0.92 25.29 31.37
N TYR A 295 -0.55 24.32 30.53
CA TYR A 295 -0.05 24.51 29.17
C TYR A 295 -0.96 23.90 28.09
N GLU A 296 -2.19 23.48 28.44
CA GLU A 296 -3.14 22.91 27.46
C GLU A 296 -3.42 23.82 26.27
N ASN A 297 -3.52 25.14 26.53
CA ASN A 297 -3.74 26.15 25.49
C ASN A 297 -2.45 26.63 24.81
N SER A 298 -1.28 26.09 25.20
CA SER A 298 0.01 26.40 24.58
C SER A 298 0.35 25.39 23.49
N THR A 299 1.29 25.73 22.61
CA THR A 299 1.79 24.76 21.63
C THR A 299 2.73 23.76 22.31
N PHE A 300 2.83 22.55 21.75
CA PHE A 300 3.76 21.55 22.28
C PHE A 300 5.21 22.04 22.30
N ALA A 301 5.62 22.82 21.30
CA ALA A 301 6.94 23.44 21.27
C ALA A 301 7.18 24.42 22.43
N GLN A 302 6.15 25.20 22.81
CA GLN A 302 6.22 26.09 23.97
C GLN A 302 6.32 25.28 25.27
N PHE A 303 5.55 24.19 25.39
CA PHE A 303 5.63 23.28 26.53
C PHE A 303 7.02 22.64 26.66
N LEU A 304 7.63 22.18 25.56
CA LEU A 304 8.99 21.60 25.60
C LEU A 304 10.05 22.57 26.15
N ARG A 305 9.88 23.88 25.90
CA ARG A 305 10.78 24.92 26.43
C ARG A 305 10.69 25.08 27.95
N THR A 306 9.57 24.71 28.59
CA THR A 306 9.41 24.81 30.05
C THR A 306 10.01 23.60 30.79
N ARG A 307 10.19 22.46 30.11
CA ARG A 307 10.61 21.17 30.70
C ARG A 307 12.12 21.04 30.94
N GLN A 308 12.85 22.16 30.97
CA GLN A 308 14.30 22.25 31.16
C GLN A 308 15.13 21.46 30.13
N LEU A 309 14.55 21.04 29.00
CA LEU A 309 15.24 20.30 27.94
C LEU A 309 16.23 21.20 27.17
N THR A 310 17.36 20.64 26.72
CA THR A 310 18.28 21.38 25.83
C THR A 310 17.63 21.63 24.46
N PRO A 311 18.01 22.68 23.72
CA PRO A 311 17.45 22.92 22.38
C PRO A 311 17.60 21.72 21.43
N SER A 312 18.69 20.96 21.56
CA SER A 312 18.90 19.71 20.82
C SER A 312 17.82 18.66 21.12
N LEU A 313 17.52 18.44 22.41
CA LEU A 313 16.50 17.47 22.81
C LEU A 313 15.10 17.91 22.40
N GLN A 314 14.80 19.21 22.53
CA GLN A 314 13.52 19.77 22.07
C GLN A 314 13.32 19.50 20.58
N HIS A 315 14.35 19.74 19.76
CA HIS A 315 14.34 19.47 18.33
C HIS A 315 14.07 17.99 18.01
N PHE A 316 14.79 17.06 18.65
CA PHE A 316 14.58 15.61 18.42
C PHE A 316 13.18 15.15 18.85
N ILE A 317 12.71 15.61 20.01
CA ILE A 317 11.38 15.24 20.50
C ILE A 317 10.29 15.77 19.57
N LEU A 318 10.38 17.05 19.16
CA LEU A 318 9.37 17.69 18.33
C LEU A 318 9.32 17.10 16.92
N HIS A 319 10.48 16.99 16.26
CA HIS A 319 10.54 16.69 14.82
C HIS A 319 10.80 15.21 14.51
N SER A 320 11.43 14.44 15.41
CA SER A 320 11.79 13.04 15.13
C SER A 320 10.93 12.02 15.88
N ILE A 321 10.40 12.39 17.05
CA ILE A 321 9.57 11.50 17.89
C ILE A 321 8.09 11.84 17.71
N ALA A 322 7.68 13.06 18.05
CA ALA A 322 6.30 13.50 17.91
C ALA A 322 5.94 13.72 16.43
N MET A 323 6.88 14.24 15.63
CA MET A 323 6.70 14.60 14.22
C MET A 323 5.47 15.49 13.99
N VAL A 324 5.33 16.52 14.83
CA VAL A 324 4.20 17.46 14.79
C VAL A 324 4.63 18.87 14.38
N SER A 325 3.67 19.69 13.96
CA SER A 325 3.89 21.11 13.64
C SER A 325 4.30 21.91 14.87
N GLU A 326 5.33 22.75 14.74
CA GLU A 326 5.79 23.61 15.85
C GLU A 326 4.75 24.68 16.22
N THR A 327 4.00 25.18 15.24
CA THR A 327 3.12 26.35 15.38
C THR A 327 1.66 26.00 15.62
N GLU A 328 1.21 24.83 15.17
CA GLU A 328 -0.22 24.48 15.17
C GLU A 328 -0.57 23.42 16.22
N CYS A 329 0.39 22.59 16.63
CA CYS A 329 0.11 21.44 17.50
C CYS A 329 0.00 21.86 18.97
N SER A 330 -1.11 21.51 19.60
CA SER A 330 -1.33 21.71 21.03
C SER A 330 -0.44 20.82 21.89
N THR A 331 -0.21 21.20 23.15
CA THR A 331 0.55 20.38 24.11
C THR A 331 0.01 18.96 24.21
N LEU A 332 -1.32 18.79 24.26
CA LEU A 332 -1.95 17.48 24.41
C LEU A 332 -1.71 16.59 23.19
N GLU A 333 -1.87 17.12 21.98
CA GLU A 333 -1.62 16.38 20.73
C GLU A 333 -0.15 15.94 20.62
N GLY A 334 0.79 16.80 21.00
CA GLY A 334 2.21 16.48 21.00
C GLY A 334 2.58 15.37 22.01
N LEU A 335 1.96 15.38 23.19
CA LEU A 335 2.10 14.31 24.19
C LEU A 335 1.50 12.99 23.70
N GLN A 336 0.31 13.03 23.08
CA GLN A 336 -0.33 11.86 22.49
C GLN A 336 0.51 11.26 21.36
N ALA A 337 1.05 12.09 20.46
CA ALA A 337 1.92 11.66 19.38
C ALA A 337 3.21 11.02 19.92
N THR A 338 3.84 11.65 20.92
CA THR A 338 5.04 11.12 21.59
C THR A 338 4.75 9.78 22.26
N LYS A 339 3.65 9.66 23.01
CA LYS A 339 3.22 8.41 23.64
C LYS A 339 2.99 7.31 22.60
N LYS A 340 2.24 7.59 21.53
CA LYS A 340 1.97 6.65 20.44
C LYS A 340 3.27 6.13 19.82
N PHE A 341 4.20 7.03 19.51
CA PHE A 341 5.51 6.66 18.98
C PHE A 341 6.24 5.69 19.91
N LEU A 342 6.32 6.01 21.20
CA LEU A 342 7.03 5.19 22.19
C LEU A 342 6.38 3.81 22.38
N GLN A 343 5.05 3.72 22.36
CA GLN A 343 4.32 2.45 22.45
C GLN A 343 4.53 1.54 21.24
N CYS A 344 4.86 2.12 20.08
CA CYS A 344 5.11 1.39 18.84
C CYS A 344 6.54 0.82 18.75
N LEU A 345 7.50 1.39 19.48
CA LEU A 345 8.89 0.91 19.47
C LEU A 345 9.00 -0.53 19.94
N GLY A 346 9.83 -1.33 19.27
CA GLY A 346 10.13 -2.69 19.68
C GLY A 346 9.07 -3.75 19.36
N ARG A 347 7.92 -3.38 18.75
CA ARG A 347 6.87 -4.38 18.42
C ARG A 347 7.33 -5.37 17.33
N TYR A 348 7.93 -4.86 16.26
CA TYR A 348 8.44 -5.67 15.14
C TYR A 348 9.90 -5.36 14.78
N GLY A 349 10.42 -4.22 15.24
CA GLY A 349 11.76 -3.74 14.95
C GLY A 349 12.17 -2.62 15.92
N ASN A 350 13.32 -2.02 15.67
CA ASN A 350 13.89 -0.96 16.52
C ASN A 350 13.17 0.38 16.39
N THR A 351 12.46 0.64 15.30
CA THR A 351 11.64 1.85 15.08
C THR A 351 10.14 1.51 15.15
N PRO A 352 9.24 2.52 15.18
CA PRO A 352 7.81 2.28 15.32
C PRO A 352 7.11 2.02 13.98
N PHE A 353 7.84 1.90 12.86
CA PHE A 353 7.23 1.89 11.52
C PHE A 353 7.52 0.63 10.71
N LEU A 354 6.55 0.29 9.87
CA LEU A 354 6.57 -0.72 8.83
C LEU A 354 6.29 -0.06 7.48
N PHE A 355 6.76 -0.70 6.42
CA PHE A 355 6.46 -0.36 5.04
C PHE A 355 6.04 -1.62 4.27
N PRO A 356 4.92 -1.64 3.54
CA PRO A 356 4.49 -2.78 2.76
C PRO A 356 5.46 -3.04 1.59
N LEU A 357 5.84 -4.30 1.38
CA LEU A 357 6.57 -4.68 0.17
C LEU A 357 5.72 -4.36 -1.05
N TYR A 358 6.37 -3.90 -2.12
CA TYR A 358 5.74 -3.41 -3.36
C TYR A 358 4.97 -2.09 -3.25
N GLY A 359 5.02 -1.41 -2.08
CA GLY A 359 4.51 -0.07 -1.91
C GLY A 359 3.12 0.01 -1.28
N GLN A 360 2.71 1.24 -0.94
CA GLN A 360 1.42 1.54 -0.30
C GLN A 360 0.23 1.22 -1.21
N GLY A 361 0.42 1.20 -2.53
CA GLY A 361 -0.60 0.81 -3.52
C GLY A 361 -1.17 -0.60 -3.34
N GLU A 362 -0.48 -1.48 -2.60
CA GLU A 362 -0.97 -2.83 -2.29
C GLU A 362 -2.10 -2.83 -1.26
N ILE A 363 -2.12 -1.88 -0.32
CA ILE A 363 -3.08 -1.90 0.78
C ILE A 363 -4.54 -1.77 0.30
N PRO A 364 -4.91 -0.83 -0.60
CA PRO A 364 -6.26 -0.80 -1.17
C PRO A 364 -6.63 -2.10 -1.88
N GLN A 365 -5.68 -2.74 -2.58
CA GLN A 365 -5.91 -4.00 -3.28
C GLN A 365 -6.18 -5.15 -2.31
N CYS A 366 -5.48 -5.19 -1.17
CA CYS A 366 -5.70 -6.17 -0.11
C CYS A 366 -7.15 -6.13 0.42
N PHE A 367 -7.69 -4.93 0.66
CA PHE A 367 -9.10 -4.79 1.06
C PHE A 367 -10.07 -5.06 -0.10
N CYS A 368 -9.72 -4.68 -1.33
CA CYS A 368 -10.53 -5.04 -2.49
C CYS A 368 -10.65 -6.56 -2.67
N ARG A 369 -9.57 -7.29 -2.41
CA ARG A 369 -9.58 -8.76 -2.40
C ARG A 369 -10.50 -9.30 -1.30
N LEU A 370 -10.45 -8.74 -0.10
CA LEU A 370 -11.38 -9.13 0.97
C LEU A 370 -12.83 -8.95 0.53
N CYS A 371 -13.19 -7.80 -0.04
CA CYS A 371 -14.52 -7.57 -0.59
C CYS A 371 -14.93 -8.62 -1.64
N ALA A 372 -14.04 -8.91 -2.60
CA ALA A 372 -14.32 -9.89 -3.67
C ALA A 372 -14.53 -11.32 -3.14
N VAL A 373 -13.74 -11.74 -2.13
CA VAL A 373 -13.90 -13.06 -1.48
C VAL A 373 -15.29 -13.21 -0.86
N PHE A 374 -15.88 -12.13 -0.36
CA PHE A 374 -17.23 -12.11 0.21
C PHE A 374 -18.32 -11.71 -0.80
N GLY A 375 -18.06 -11.87 -2.10
CA GLY A 375 -19.06 -11.72 -3.17
C GLY A 375 -19.16 -10.31 -3.78
N GLY A 376 -18.26 -9.39 -3.41
CA GLY A 376 -18.19 -8.07 -4.04
C GLY A 376 -17.81 -8.15 -5.52
N ILE A 377 -18.54 -7.43 -6.37
CA ILE A 377 -18.30 -7.35 -7.82
C ILE A 377 -17.40 -6.15 -8.12
N TYR A 378 -16.38 -6.36 -8.95
CA TYR A 378 -15.40 -5.33 -9.31
C TYR A 378 -15.40 -5.02 -10.81
N CYS A 379 -15.49 -3.74 -11.16
CA CYS A 379 -15.38 -3.28 -12.55
C CYS A 379 -14.39 -2.11 -12.66
N LEU A 380 -13.22 -2.37 -13.23
CA LEU A 380 -12.27 -1.31 -13.66
C LEU A 380 -12.62 -0.83 -15.06
N ARG A 381 -12.16 0.38 -15.43
CA ARG A 381 -12.51 1.06 -16.70
C ARG A 381 -14.01 1.24 -16.88
N HIS A 382 -14.73 1.43 -15.77
CA HIS A 382 -16.19 1.48 -15.75
C HIS A 382 -16.68 2.82 -15.17
N PRO A 383 -16.52 3.95 -15.89
CA PRO A 383 -16.99 5.24 -15.42
C PRO A 383 -18.51 5.28 -15.22
N VAL A 384 -18.94 6.02 -14.20
CA VAL A 384 -20.34 6.28 -13.89
C VAL A 384 -20.68 7.70 -14.32
N ARG A 385 -21.83 7.89 -15.00
CA ARG A 385 -22.22 9.19 -15.54
C ARG A 385 -22.93 10.06 -14.50
N CYS A 386 -23.85 9.47 -13.75
CA CYS A 386 -24.67 10.22 -12.80
C CYS A 386 -25.32 9.35 -11.71
N LEU A 387 -25.75 10.04 -10.65
CA LEU A 387 -26.64 9.54 -9.60
C LEU A 387 -28.08 9.93 -9.95
N VAL A 388 -29.02 9.00 -9.76
CA VAL A 388 -30.46 9.20 -9.97
C VAL A 388 -31.14 9.37 -8.62
N VAL A 389 -31.72 10.54 -8.40
CA VAL A 389 -32.35 10.93 -7.14
C VAL A 389 -33.86 11.04 -7.32
N ASP A 390 -34.59 10.56 -6.35
CA ASP A 390 -36.05 10.65 -6.33
C ASP A 390 -36.51 11.98 -5.71
N LYS A 391 -37.33 12.75 -6.44
CA LYS A 391 -37.76 14.08 -5.99
C LYS A 391 -38.68 14.04 -4.76
N GLU A 392 -39.39 12.94 -4.56
CA GLU A 392 -40.34 12.81 -3.44
C GLU A 392 -39.63 12.45 -2.13
N SER A 393 -38.76 11.43 -2.16
CA SER A 393 -38.03 10.97 -0.98
C SER A 393 -36.71 11.73 -0.74
N GLY A 394 -36.19 12.42 -1.74
CA GLY A 394 -34.86 13.06 -1.70
C GLY A 394 -33.70 12.06 -1.59
N ARG A 395 -33.95 10.77 -1.84
CA ARG A 395 -32.94 9.71 -1.76
C ARG A 395 -32.41 9.32 -3.13
N CYS A 396 -31.14 8.96 -3.20
CA CYS A 396 -30.56 8.34 -4.37
C CYS A 396 -31.12 6.91 -4.54
N LYS A 397 -31.57 6.56 -5.75
CA LYS A 397 -32.17 5.25 -6.08
C LYS A 397 -31.29 4.38 -6.96
N ALA A 398 -30.46 5.00 -7.81
CA ALA A 398 -29.66 4.28 -8.79
C ALA A 398 -28.48 5.11 -9.28
N ILE A 399 -27.55 4.44 -9.96
CA ILE A 399 -26.58 5.08 -10.86
C ILE A 399 -26.93 4.77 -12.32
N VAL A 400 -26.42 5.59 -13.23
CA VAL A 400 -26.34 5.26 -14.66
C VAL A 400 -24.88 5.20 -15.07
N ASP A 401 -24.44 4.05 -15.57
CA ASP A 401 -23.06 3.86 -16.02
C ASP A 401 -22.82 4.40 -17.44
N HIS A 402 -21.58 4.27 -17.92
CA HIS A 402 -21.22 4.75 -19.25
C HIS A 402 -21.82 3.93 -20.41
N PHE A 403 -22.30 2.70 -20.16
CA PHE A 403 -23.04 1.90 -21.15
C PHE A 403 -24.53 2.28 -21.20
N GLY A 404 -24.99 3.15 -20.30
CA GLY A 404 -26.41 3.46 -20.17
C GLY A 404 -27.18 2.38 -19.40
N GLN A 405 -26.51 1.55 -18.62
CA GLN A 405 -27.17 0.62 -17.72
C GLN A 405 -27.55 1.34 -16.42
N ARG A 406 -28.80 1.18 -16.01
CA ARG A 406 -29.31 1.67 -14.72
C ARG A 406 -29.13 0.59 -13.66
N ILE A 407 -28.43 0.93 -12.57
CA ILE A 407 -28.12 0.00 -11.48
C ILE A 407 -28.64 0.58 -10.16
N SER A 408 -29.56 -0.14 -9.51
CA SER A 408 -30.17 0.29 -8.25
C SER A 408 -29.40 -0.19 -7.02
N ALA A 409 -29.34 0.65 -5.99
CA ALA A 409 -28.71 0.34 -4.72
C ALA A 409 -29.34 1.15 -3.57
N ASN A 410 -29.14 0.69 -2.33
CA ASN A 410 -29.67 1.36 -1.13
C ASN A 410 -28.76 2.50 -0.64
N TYR A 411 -27.45 2.33 -0.81
CA TYR A 411 -26.40 3.23 -0.37
C TYR A 411 -25.41 3.44 -1.51
N PHE A 412 -24.85 4.65 -1.59
CA PHE A 412 -23.89 5.04 -2.61
C PHE A 412 -22.68 5.64 -1.90
N ILE A 413 -21.49 5.14 -2.20
CA ILE A 413 -20.24 5.66 -1.62
C ILE A 413 -19.41 6.18 -2.78
N VAL A 414 -19.06 7.45 -2.74
CA VAL A 414 -18.39 8.15 -3.83
C VAL A 414 -17.15 8.83 -3.28
N GLU A 415 -16.02 8.68 -3.95
CA GLU A 415 -14.82 9.43 -3.63
C GLU A 415 -14.90 10.86 -4.19
N ASP A 416 -14.37 11.83 -3.46
CA ASP A 416 -14.42 13.27 -3.77
C ASP A 416 -14.12 13.63 -5.23
N SER A 417 -13.11 13.00 -5.86
CA SER A 417 -12.73 13.30 -7.25
C SER A 417 -13.81 12.99 -8.29
N TYR A 418 -14.73 12.10 -7.97
CA TYR A 418 -15.87 11.74 -8.82
C TYR A 418 -17.05 12.71 -8.70
N LEU A 419 -17.05 13.63 -7.73
CA LEU A 419 -18.08 14.65 -7.61
C LEU A 419 -17.83 15.79 -8.60
N SER A 420 -18.91 16.32 -9.18
CA SER A 420 -18.82 17.43 -10.14
C SER A 420 -18.53 18.76 -9.44
N GLU A 421 -17.98 19.71 -10.20
CA GLU A 421 -17.63 21.03 -9.67
C GLU A 421 -18.82 21.78 -9.07
N SER A 422 -20.03 21.57 -9.60
CA SER A 422 -21.26 22.13 -9.03
C SER A 422 -21.55 21.61 -7.62
N VAL A 423 -21.32 20.31 -7.37
CA VAL A 423 -21.49 19.71 -6.04
C VAL A 423 -20.43 20.22 -5.07
N CYS A 424 -19.21 20.45 -5.57
CA CYS A 424 -18.07 20.88 -4.76
C CYS A 424 -17.89 22.40 -4.67
N THR A 425 -18.87 23.21 -5.07
CA THR A 425 -18.73 24.68 -5.17
C THR A 425 -18.30 25.35 -3.86
N ASN A 426 -18.79 24.86 -2.72
CA ASN A 426 -18.49 25.42 -1.39
C ASN A 426 -17.35 24.68 -0.67
N VAL A 427 -16.68 23.75 -1.33
CA VAL A 427 -15.62 22.94 -0.72
C VAL A 427 -14.28 23.67 -0.84
N SER A 428 -13.64 23.91 0.30
CA SER A 428 -12.28 24.44 0.36
C SER A 428 -11.30 23.29 0.55
N TYR A 429 -10.56 22.95 -0.50
CA TYR A 429 -9.57 21.89 -0.46
C TYR A 429 -8.22 22.39 0.06
N ARG A 430 -7.52 21.52 0.79
CA ARG A 430 -6.09 21.65 1.03
C ARG A 430 -5.32 20.98 -0.11
N GLN A 431 -4.01 21.16 -0.14
CA GLN A 431 -3.13 20.55 -1.13
C GLN A 431 -1.93 19.92 -0.42
N ILE A 432 -1.41 18.84 -1.00
CA ILE A 432 -0.22 18.11 -0.56
C ILE A 432 0.85 18.28 -1.63
N SER A 433 2.01 18.78 -1.22
CA SER A 433 3.19 18.88 -2.07
C SER A 433 3.92 17.55 -2.03
N ARG A 434 4.11 16.93 -3.19
CA ARG A 434 4.80 15.64 -3.35
C ARG A 434 5.97 15.76 -4.29
N ALA A 435 7.07 15.11 -3.93
CA ALA A 435 8.16 14.81 -4.84
C ALA A 435 8.55 13.34 -4.73
N VAL A 436 8.94 12.75 -5.86
CA VAL A 436 9.50 11.41 -5.93
C VAL A 436 10.82 11.48 -6.69
N LEU A 437 11.88 10.94 -6.09
CA LEU A 437 13.22 10.94 -6.63
C LEU A 437 13.72 9.50 -6.78
N ILE A 438 14.45 9.23 -7.85
CA ILE A 438 15.29 8.04 -7.98
C ILE A 438 16.73 8.49 -7.74
N THR A 439 17.39 7.93 -6.73
CA THR A 439 18.78 8.29 -6.36
C THR A 439 19.70 7.09 -6.44
N ASP A 440 21.00 7.36 -6.61
CA ASP A 440 22.05 6.33 -6.72
C ASP A 440 22.55 5.81 -5.37
N ARG A 441 22.37 6.59 -4.29
CA ARG A 441 22.88 6.30 -2.95
C ARG A 441 21.91 6.78 -1.88
N SER A 442 22.15 6.31 -0.65
CA SER A 442 21.37 6.72 0.52
C SER A 442 21.76 8.11 1.01
N VAL A 443 20.80 8.85 1.59
CA VAL A 443 21.03 10.14 2.27
C VAL A 443 22.00 10.04 3.46
N LEU A 444 22.19 8.84 4.01
CA LEU A 444 23.16 8.56 5.05
C LEU A 444 23.90 7.26 4.72
N ASN A 445 25.14 7.39 4.24
CA ASN A 445 25.99 6.26 3.90
C ASN A 445 26.36 5.43 5.14
N THR A 446 26.14 4.12 5.04
CA THR A 446 26.53 3.13 6.06
C THR A 446 26.95 1.83 5.36
N ASP A 447 27.56 0.90 6.09
CA ASP A 447 27.97 -0.41 5.55
C ASP A 447 26.79 -1.28 5.07
N SER A 448 25.55 -0.95 5.49
CA SER A 448 24.33 -1.66 5.11
C SER A 448 23.46 -0.82 4.17
N GLU A 449 23.40 -1.21 2.90
CA GLU A 449 22.63 -0.50 1.86
C GLU A 449 21.11 -0.80 1.90
N GLN A 450 20.67 -1.84 2.61
CA GLN A 450 19.28 -2.32 2.55
C GLN A 450 18.40 -1.78 3.69
N GLN A 451 18.46 -0.46 3.89
CA GLN A 451 17.76 0.25 4.96
C GLN A 451 16.56 1.07 4.45
N VAL A 452 15.55 1.21 5.30
CA VAL A 452 14.41 2.12 5.08
C VAL A 452 14.50 3.21 6.13
N SER A 453 14.44 4.45 5.70
CA SER A 453 14.70 5.61 6.55
C SER A 453 13.58 6.62 6.47
N ILE A 454 13.25 7.24 7.61
CA ILE A 454 12.45 8.45 7.67
C ILE A 454 13.31 9.60 8.16
N LEU A 455 13.21 10.74 7.49
CA LEU A 455 13.88 11.98 7.82
C LEU A 455 12.84 13.10 7.88
N THR A 456 12.88 13.91 8.92
CA THR A 456 12.09 15.14 9.00
C THR A 456 13.01 16.33 8.87
N VAL A 457 12.70 17.22 7.92
CA VAL A 457 13.41 18.47 7.66
C VAL A 457 12.51 19.62 8.13
N PRO A 458 12.83 20.27 9.26
CA PRO A 458 12.06 21.40 9.74
C PRO A 458 12.14 22.60 8.77
N PRO A 459 11.12 23.47 8.77
CA PRO A 459 11.10 24.66 7.93
C PRO A 459 12.19 25.66 8.36
N GLU A 460 12.83 26.33 7.40
CA GLU A 460 13.75 27.43 7.70
C GLU A 460 13.02 28.76 7.99
N GLU A 461 11.88 28.95 7.34
CA GLU A 461 11.07 30.15 7.47
C GLU A 461 9.85 29.87 8.36
N PRO A 462 9.53 30.76 9.31
CA PRO A 462 8.32 30.63 10.12
C PRO A 462 7.07 30.55 9.24
N GLY A 463 6.17 29.63 9.55
CA GLY A 463 4.90 29.46 8.84
C GLY A 463 4.96 28.52 7.62
N LYS A 464 6.13 27.98 7.27
CA LYS A 464 6.21 26.84 6.35
C LYS A 464 6.07 25.51 7.10
N PRO A 465 5.51 24.46 6.47
CA PRO A 465 5.44 23.15 7.09
C PRO A 465 6.79 22.43 7.06
N ALA A 466 6.98 21.48 7.97
CA ALA A 466 8.10 20.56 7.92
C ALA A 466 7.93 19.59 6.73
N VAL A 467 9.05 19.20 6.12
CA VAL A 467 9.09 18.23 5.01
C VAL A 467 9.44 16.86 5.56
N CYS A 468 8.59 15.88 5.29
CA CYS A 468 8.86 14.48 5.58
C CYS A 468 9.53 13.84 4.36
N VAL A 469 10.65 13.15 4.57
CA VAL A 469 11.41 12.43 3.55
C VAL A 469 11.44 10.96 3.93
N ILE A 470 10.94 10.09 3.06
CA ILE A 470 10.98 8.63 3.22
C ILE A 470 11.88 8.06 2.14
N GLU A 471 12.91 7.34 2.56
CA GLU A 471 13.88 6.68 1.69
C GLU A 471 13.62 5.17 1.69
N LEU A 472 13.41 4.61 0.50
CA LEU A 472 13.15 3.19 0.28
C LEU A 472 14.30 2.58 -0.52
N CYS A 473 14.88 1.50 0.00
CA CYS A 473 15.87 0.70 -0.71
C CYS A 473 15.21 -0.38 -1.57
N SER A 474 15.98 -0.98 -2.49
CA SER A 474 15.51 -2.02 -3.42
C SER A 474 14.86 -3.25 -2.76
N SER A 475 15.21 -3.61 -1.53
CA SER A 475 14.55 -4.72 -0.81
C SER A 475 13.11 -4.41 -0.34
N THR A 476 12.61 -3.18 -0.50
CA THR A 476 11.18 -2.88 -0.39
C THR A 476 10.40 -3.27 -1.65
N MET A 477 11.11 -3.67 -2.71
CA MET A 477 10.55 -4.02 -4.02
C MET A 477 9.89 -2.84 -4.74
N THR A 478 10.26 -1.60 -4.41
CA THR A 478 9.74 -0.37 -5.05
C THR A 478 10.70 0.29 -6.03
N CYS A 479 11.95 -0.16 -6.11
CA CYS A 479 12.96 0.30 -7.05
C CYS A 479 13.94 -0.80 -7.46
N MET A 480 14.66 -0.58 -8.56
CA MET A 480 15.71 -1.50 -9.01
C MET A 480 16.91 -1.51 -8.05
N LYS A 481 17.74 -2.55 -8.15
CA LYS A 481 18.99 -2.65 -7.39
C LYS A 481 19.88 -1.42 -7.63
N ASP A 482 20.70 -1.10 -6.63
CA ASP A 482 21.64 0.02 -6.64
C ASP A 482 20.97 1.40 -6.80
N THR A 483 19.66 1.48 -6.62
CA THR A 483 18.90 2.73 -6.54
C THR A 483 18.08 2.80 -5.25
N TYR A 484 17.70 4.01 -4.88
CA TYR A 484 16.75 4.29 -3.82
C TYR A 484 15.58 5.09 -4.39
N LEU A 485 14.39 4.80 -3.89
CA LEU A 485 13.19 5.60 -4.16
C LEU A 485 12.96 6.52 -2.96
N VAL A 486 13.09 7.82 -3.18
CA VAL A 486 12.95 8.83 -2.13
C VAL A 486 11.67 9.62 -2.36
N HIS A 487 10.82 9.65 -1.35
CA HIS A 487 9.58 10.41 -1.36
C HIS A 487 9.68 11.61 -0.42
N LEU A 488 9.24 12.78 -0.89
CA LEU A 488 9.12 13.98 -0.06
C LEU A 488 7.66 14.42 0.01
N THR A 489 7.20 14.80 1.20
CA THR A 489 5.81 15.21 1.45
C THR A 489 5.75 16.37 2.43
N CYS A 490 4.93 17.36 2.13
CA CYS A 490 4.45 18.35 3.11
C CYS A 490 3.06 18.88 2.69
N PRO A 491 2.29 19.47 3.62
CA PRO A 491 1.21 20.37 3.26
C PRO A 491 1.70 21.44 2.27
N SER A 492 0.94 21.75 1.23
CA SER A 492 1.36 22.73 0.24
C SER A 492 1.22 24.15 0.74
N THR A 493 2.23 24.98 0.47
CA THR A 493 2.10 26.44 0.54
C THR A 493 2.03 27.08 -0.84
N LYS A 494 2.66 26.45 -1.83
CA LYS A 494 2.65 26.85 -3.23
C LYS A 494 2.63 25.61 -4.13
N THR A 495 3.37 25.64 -5.25
CA THR A 495 3.61 24.45 -6.06
C THR A 495 4.54 23.47 -5.34
N ALA A 496 4.40 22.18 -5.63
CA ALA A 496 5.20 21.14 -5.00
C ALA A 496 6.70 21.33 -5.22
N ARG A 497 7.09 21.85 -6.39
CA ARG A 497 8.47 22.19 -6.68
C ARG A 497 9.00 23.33 -5.80
N GLU A 498 8.27 24.43 -5.71
CA GLU A 498 8.67 25.57 -4.87
C GLU A 498 8.77 25.20 -3.38
N ASP A 499 7.92 24.28 -2.91
CA ASP A 499 7.92 23.82 -1.53
C ASP A 499 9.07 22.83 -1.24
N LEU A 500 9.42 21.95 -2.19
CA LEU A 500 10.27 20.78 -1.94
C LEU A 500 11.68 20.87 -2.55
N GLU A 501 11.86 21.56 -3.69
CA GLU A 501 13.17 21.69 -4.36
C GLU A 501 14.28 22.25 -3.44
N PRO A 502 14.01 23.22 -2.53
CA PRO A 502 15.02 23.67 -1.56
C PRO A 502 15.53 22.56 -0.63
N VAL A 503 14.68 21.57 -0.28
CA VAL A 503 15.09 20.41 0.51
C VAL A 503 15.86 19.42 -0.36
N VAL A 504 15.41 19.22 -1.60
CA VAL A 504 16.12 18.35 -2.57
C VAL A 504 17.55 18.83 -2.79
N GLN A 505 17.76 20.13 -3.02
CA GLN A 505 19.10 20.73 -3.22
C GLN A 505 20.01 20.63 -1.98
N LYS A 506 19.43 20.58 -0.78
CA LYS A 506 20.20 20.40 0.46
C LYS A 506 20.68 18.97 0.61
N LEU A 507 19.83 18.00 0.30
CA LEU A 507 20.11 16.58 0.53
C LEU A 507 20.82 15.90 -0.64
N PHE A 508 20.62 16.37 -1.87
CA PHE A 508 21.04 15.68 -3.08
C PHE A 508 21.82 16.58 -4.05
N HIS A 509 22.57 15.96 -4.94
CA HIS A 509 23.24 16.63 -6.06
C HIS A 509 22.39 16.54 -7.34
N LEU A 510 22.11 17.69 -7.95
CA LEU A 510 21.28 17.86 -9.14
C LEU A 510 22.16 18.31 -10.33
N ASN A 511 23.19 17.58 -10.74
CA ASN A 511 23.86 17.79 -12.04
C ASN A 511 24.91 16.71 -12.35
N THR A 512 25.23 16.57 -13.63
CA THR A 512 26.26 15.64 -14.13
C THR A 512 27.30 16.34 -15.01
N GLU A 513 27.33 17.69 -15.08
CA GLU A 513 28.15 18.43 -16.06
C GLU A 513 28.96 19.63 -15.54
N LYS A 514 29.09 19.83 -14.23
CA LYS A 514 30.10 20.77 -13.69
C LYS A 514 30.84 20.11 -12.54
N GLU A 515 31.84 19.31 -12.89
CA GLU A 515 32.92 18.96 -11.98
C GLU A 515 33.70 20.23 -11.62
N THR A 516 33.17 21.01 -10.67
CA THR A 516 34.04 21.85 -9.84
C THR A 516 34.71 20.90 -8.86
N GLU A 517 35.93 20.53 -9.22
CA GLU A 517 36.84 19.71 -8.43
C GLU A 517 36.86 20.17 -6.96
N ASN A 518 36.51 19.25 -6.06
CA ASN A 518 36.96 19.12 -4.65
C ASN A 518 36.01 19.37 -3.46
N GLU A 519 34.70 19.66 -3.59
CA GLU A 519 33.84 19.72 -2.37
C GLU A 519 32.44 19.04 -2.42
N GLU A 520 31.93 18.61 -3.58
CA GLU A 520 30.52 18.14 -3.71
C GLU A 520 30.30 16.60 -3.75
N LEU A 521 31.34 15.79 -3.57
CA LEU A 521 31.28 14.33 -3.77
C LEU A 521 30.51 13.53 -2.69
N GLU A 522 30.05 14.15 -1.60
CA GLU A 522 29.38 13.45 -0.49
C GLU A 522 27.88 13.20 -0.69
N LYS A 523 27.17 14.02 -1.48
CA LYS A 523 25.71 13.89 -1.62
C LYS A 523 25.30 12.80 -2.63
N PRO A 524 24.14 12.14 -2.46
CA PRO A 524 23.63 11.23 -3.47
C PRO A 524 23.21 11.98 -4.73
N GLY A 525 23.45 11.37 -5.90
CA GLY A 525 23.03 11.90 -7.19
C GLY A 525 21.57 11.59 -7.46
N VAL A 526 20.82 12.56 -7.97
CA VAL A 526 19.44 12.35 -8.44
C VAL A 526 19.48 11.94 -9.91
N LEU A 527 18.90 10.78 -10.21
CA LEU A 527 18.80 10.26 -11.58
C LEU A 527 17.53 10.77 -12.28
N TRP A 528 16.44 10.84 -11.52
CA TRP A 528 15.13 11.28 -11.99
C TRP A 528 14.31 11.86 -10.85
N ALA A 529 13.47 12.86 -11.14
CA ALA A 529 12.59 13.48 -10.17
C ALA A 529 11.23 13.82 -10.79
N VAL A 530 10.16 13.72 -10.02
CA VAL A 530 8.85 14.33 -10.34
C VAL A 530 8.32 15.10 -9.14
N TYR A 531 7.68 16.23 -9.40
CA TYR A 531 6.97 17.06 -8.45
C TYR A 531 5.52 17.17 -8.87
N PHE A 532 4.58 17.12 -7.94
CA PHE A 532 3.17 17.36 -8.20
C PHE A 532 2.43 17.73 -6.91
N ASN A 533 1.35 18.51 -7.06
CA ASN A 533 0.41 18.77 -5.99
C ASN A 533 -0.76 17.78 -6.08
N MET A 534 -1.17 17.25 -4.93
CA MET A 534 -2.34 16.39 -4.81
C MET A 534 -3.38 17.06 -3.90
N ARG A 535 -4.65 17.04 -4.31
CA ARG A 535 -5.78 17.51 -3.50
C ARG A 535 -5.87 16.73 -2.18
N ASP A 536 -5.95 17.46 -1.08
CA ASP A 536 -6.32 16.95 0.24
C ASP A 536 -7.78 17.34 0.53
N SER A 537 -8.68 16.37 0.35
CA SER A 537 -10.11 16.47 0.69
C SER A 537 -10.42 15.86 2.05
N SER A 538 -9.41 15.52 2.86
CA SER A 538 -9.64 15.00 4.21
C SER A 538 -10.17 16.08 5.15
N GLY A 539 -11.07 15.70 6.05
CA GLY A 539 -11.68 16.62 7.03
C GLY A 539 -12.69 17.61 6.44
N VAL A 540 -13.09 17.47 5.17
CA VAL A 540 -14.20 18.23 4.59
C VAL A 540 -15.52 17.77 5.21
N ASP A 541 -16.31 18.72 5.70
CA ASP A 541 -17.63 18.43 6.26
C ASP A 541 -18.61 18.07 5.15
N ARG A 542 -19.50 17.12 5.43
CA ARG A 542 -20.53 16.67 4.49
C ARG A 542 -21.38 17.83 3.97
N ASN A 543 -21.70 18.82 4.80
CA ASN A 543 -22.57 19.94 4.44
C ASN A 543 -21.89 20.93 3.49
N SER A 544 -20.58 20.81 3.25
CA SER A 544 -19.88 21.59 2.24
C SER A 544 -20.21 21.13 0.81
N TYR A 545 -20.74 19.92 0.63
CA TYR A 545 -21.17 19.40 -0.67
C TYR A 545 -22.64 19.75 -0.94
N GLU A 546 -22.92 20.39 -2.07
CA GLU A 546 -24.28 20.83 -2.41
C GLU A 546 -25.14 19.69 -2.97
N GLY A 547 -26.37 19.59 -2.47
CA GLY A 547 -27.40 18.75 -3.07
C GLY A 547 -27.20 17.23 -2.93
N LEU A 548 -26.33 16.75 -2.04
CA LEU A 548 -26.11 15.31 -1.85
C LEU A 548 -27.21 14.64 -1.01
N PRO A 549 -27.89 13.60 -1.53
CA PRO A 549 -28.87 12.80 -0.78
C PRO A 549 -28.25 12.14 0.46
N SER A 550 -29.05 11.95 1.52
CA SER A 550 -28.58 11.40 2.80
C SER A 550 -27.98 9.99 2.72
N ASN A 551 -28.31 9.20 1.69
CA ASN A 551 -27.77 7.87 1.46
C ASN A 551 -26.60 7.83 0.45
N VAL A 552 -26.04 9.00 0.11
CA VAL A 552 -24.81 9.14 -0.68
C VAL A 552 -23.71 9.60 0.27
N TYR A 553 -22.72 8.76 0.55
CA TYR A 553 -21.59 9.05 1.43
C TYR A 553 -20.35 9.44 0.62
N VAL A 554 -19.53 10.33 1.17
CA VAL A 554 -18.33 10.85 0.51
C VAL A 554 -17.09 10.33 1.21
N CYS A 555 -16.18 9.71 0.45
CA CYS A 555 -14.83 9.39 0.89
C CYS A 555 -13.85 10.46 0.44
N SER A 556 -12.84 10.75 1.25
CA SER A 556 -11.78 11.67 0.87
C SER A 556 -10.65 10.94 0.16
N GLY A 557 -9.84 11.69 -0.58
CA GLY A 557 -8.53 11.24 -1.04
C GLY A 557 -7.52 11.11 0.11
N PRO A 558 -6.24 10.94 -0.23
CA PRO A 558 -5.15 10.90 0.76
C PRO A 558 -5.01 12.20 1.56
N ASP A 559 -4.70 12.07 2.84
CA ASP A 559 -4.34 13.18 3.74
C ASP A 559 -2.80 13.31 3.87
N SER A 560 -2.34 14.44 4.40
CA SER A 560 -0.90 14.74 4.55
C SER A 560 -0.21 14.07 5.75
N ALA A 561 -0.93 13.38 6.65
CA ALA A 561 -0.32 12.76 7.82
C ALA A 561 0.53 11.53 7.47
N LEU A 562 1.46 11.16 8.35
CA LEU A 562 2.37 10.03 8.13
C LEU A 562 1.65 8.67 8.10
N GLY A 563 0.57 8.51 8.88
CA GLY A 563 -0.20 7.27 9.00
C GLY A 563 -1.51 7.28 8.22
N ASN A 564 -2.28 6.20 8.38
CA ASN A 564 -3.55 5.96 7.67
C ASN A 564 -4.79 6.08 8.58
N ASP A 565 -4.66 6.70 9.75
CA ASP A 565 -5.74 6.78 10.74
C ASP A 565 -6.97 7.51 10.19
N CYS A 566 -6.80 8.54 9.34
CA CYS A 566 -7.91 9.28 8.74
C CYS A 566 -8.77 8.37 7.84
N ALA A 567 -8.13 7.61 6.94
CA ALA A 567 -8.82 6.69 6.03
C ALA A 567 -9.61 5.61 6.78
N VAL A 568 -9.01 5.01 7.82
CA VAL A 568 -9.67 3.96 8.62
C VAL A 568 -10.84 4.53 9.42
N LYS A 569 -10.67 5.69 10.09
CA LYS A 569 -11.75 6.34 10.85
C LYS A 569 -12.91 6.73 9.95
N GLN A 570 -12.65 7.32 8.79
CA GLN A 570 -13.71 7.68 7.84
C GLN A 570 -14.47 6.43 7.40
N ALA A 571 -13.76 5.35 7.09
CA ALA A 571 -14.37 4.10 6.69
C ALA A 571 -15.26 3.48 7.77
N GLU A 572 -14.77 3.45 9.01
CA GLU A 572 -15.50 2.94 10.16
C GLU A 572 -16.75 3.79 10.46
N THR A 573 -16.62 5.12 10.45
CA THR A 573 -17.75 6.04 10.66
C THR A 573 -18.84 5.86 9.61
N ILE A 574 -18.48 5.82 8.32
CA ILE A 574 -19.46 5.62 7.23
C ILE A 574 -20.14 4.24 7.37
N PHE A 575 -19.37 3.20 7.71
CA PHE A 575 -19.94 1.87 7.93
C PHE A 575 -20.93 1.84 9.09
N GLN A 576 -20.59 2.44 10.23
CA GLN A 576 -21.46 2.52 11.41
C GLN A 576 -22.72 3.37 11.16
N GLU A 577 -22.64 4.41 10.33
CA GLU A 577 -23.82 5.18 9.91
C GLU A 577 -24.78 4.36 9.04
N MET A 578 -24.26 3.48 8.17
CA MET A 578 -25.10 2.59 7.35
C MET A 578 -25.63 1.41 8.16
N PHE A 579 -24.82 0.85 9.05
CA PHE A 579 -25.06 -0.43 9.75
C PHE A 579 -24.64 -0.36 11.23
N PRO A 580 -25.39 0.37 12.10
CA PRO A 580 -24.97 0.65 13.48
C PRO A 580 -24.95 -0.56 14.43
N ALA A 581 -25.58 -1.67 14.03
CA ALA A 581 -25.61 -2.90 14.82
C ALA A 581 -24.53 -3.91 14.36
N GLU A 582 -23.85 -3.65 13.24
CA GLU A 582 -22.89 -4.58 12.65
C GLU A 582 -21.47 -4.33 13.15
N GLU A 583 -20.69 -5.40 13.25
CA GLU A 583 -19.28 -5.29 13.60
C GLU A 583 -18.46 -4.83 12.39
N PHE A 584 -17.56 -3.87 12.60
CA PHE A 584 -16.65 -3.42 11.56
C PHE A 584 -15.52 -4.43 11.30
N CYS A 585 -15.51 -5.02 10.10
CA CYS A 585 -14.50 -5.98 9.61
C CYS A 585 -14.15 -7.11 10.61
N PRO A 586 -15.10 -7.96 11.02
CA PRO A 586 -14.84 -9.08 11.91
C PRO A 586 -13.90 -10.11 11.26
N PRO A 587 -13.13 -10.87 12.05
CA PRO A 587 -12.30 -11.96 11.56
C PRO A 587 -13.13 -12.90 10.65
N PRO A 588 -12.60 -13.34 9.50
CA PRO A 588 -13.26 -14.37 8.71
C PRO A 588 -13.36 -15.66 9.53
N PRO A 589 -14.48 -16.39 9.49
CA PRO A 589 -14.58 -17.68 10.16
C PRO A 589 -13.55 -18.63 9.56
N ASN A 590 -12.67 -19.19 10.38
CA ASN A 590 -11.71 -20.18 9.93
C ASN A 590 -12.44 -21.54 9.85
N PRO A 591 -12.54 -22.17 8.67
CA PRO A 591 -13.23 -23.46 8.54
C PRO A 591 -12.56 -24.57 9.37
N GLU A 592 -11.27 -24.43 9.68
CA GLU A 592 -10.53 -25.38 10.53
C GLU A 592 -10.86 -25.27 12.02
N ASP A 593 -11.49 -24.16 12.46
CA ASP A 593 -11.93 -24.00 13.85
C ASP A 593 -13.28 -24.71 14.11
N ILE A 594 -13.94 -25.21 13.05
CA ILE A 594 -15.18 -26.00 13.14
C ILE A 594 -14.80 -27.45 13.44
N ILE A 595 -14.87 -27.83 14.72
CA ILE A 595 -14.70 -29.24 15.14
C ILE A 595 -15.97 -29.99 14.74
N TYR A 596 -15.85 -30.92 13.79
CA TYR A 596 -16.90 -31.90 13.52
C TYR A 596 -16.82 -32.98 14.59
N ASP A 597 -17.90 -33.19 15.35
CA ASP A 597 -18.02 -34.37 16.21
C ASP A 597 -18.04 -35.61 15.31
N GLU A 598 -16.99 -36.44 15.36
CA GLU A 598 -16.86 -37.68 14.58
C GLU A 598 -17.89 -38.77 14.98
N ASP A 599 -18.79 -38.50 15.93
CA ASP A 599 -19.70 -39.49 16.53
C ASP A 599 -21.12 -39.56 15.91
N GLU A 600 -21.43 -38.81 14.85
CA GLU A 600 -22.73 -38.91 14.14
C GLU A 600 -22.66 -39.39 12.68
N ILE A 601 -21.60 -40.09 12.28
CA ILE A 601 -21.57 -40.83 11.02
C ILE A 601 -21.72 -42.32 11.31
N ALA A 602 -22.96 -42.79 11.34
CA ALA A 602 -23.24 -44.21 11.17
C ALA A 602 -22.68 -44.67 9.80
N PRO A 603 -21.86 -45.73 9.73
CA PRO A 603 -21.31 -46.18 8.45
C PRO A 603 -22.42 -46.89 7.67
N GLU A 604 -22.92 -46.28 6.60
CA GLU A 604 -23.58 -47.04 5.54
C GLU A 604 -22.48 -47.81 4.79
N GLU A 605 -22.41 -49.12 5.05
CA GLU A 605 -21.57 -50.04 4.28
C GLU A 605 -22.02 -50.05 2.82
N SER A 606 -21.07 -49.74 1.94
CA SER A 606 -21.19 -49.80 0.50
C SER A 606 -20.93 -51.22 0.00
N GLU A 607 -21.98 -52.03 -0.13
CA GLU A 607 -21.91 -53.25 -0.94
C GLU A 607 -22.06 -52.89 -2.43
N VAL A 608 -20.93 -52.66 -3.09
CA VAL A 608 -20.85 -52.68 -4.56
C VAL A 608 -20.55 -54.12 -5.00
N SER A 609 -21.58 -54.87 -5.37
CA SER A 609 -21.43 -56.15 -6.08
C SER A 609 -21.88 -56.01 -7.53
N ASN A 610 -20.96 -56.36 -8.42
CA ASN A 610 -21.00 -56.43 -9.89
C ASN A 610 -22.36 -56.79 -10.51
N SER A 611 -22.74 -56.03 -11.53
CA SER A 611 -23.81 -56.34 -12.48
C SER A 611 -23.48 -57.52 -13.39
N PRO A 612 -24.51 -58.25 -13.87
CA PRO A 612 -24.62 -58.35 -15.33
C PRO A 612 -26.06 -58.20 -15.86
N GLU A 613 -26.13 -57.58 -17.03
CA GLU A 613 -27.06 -57.75 -18.16
C GLU A 613 -28.59 -57.67 -17.93
N THR A 614 -29.20 -56.70 -18.62
CA THR A 614 -30.66 -56.54 -18.75
C THR A 614 -31.16 -56.96 -20.12
N LYS A 615 -32.22 -57.79 -20.17
CA LYS A 615 -33.39 -57.76 -21.09
C LYS A 615 -34.24 -59.06 -20.94
N PRO A 616 -35.55 -59.09 -21.29
CA PRO A 616 -36.66 -58.21 -20.85
C PRO A 616 -37.98 -58.96 -20.48
N GLU A 617 -38.87 -58.30 -19.72
CA GLU A 617 -40.36 -58.46 -19.65
C GLU A 617 -41.00 -59.81 -19.19
N PRO A 618 -42.32 -59.89 -18.84
CA PRO A 618 -43.35 -58.87 -18.51
C PRO A 618 -44.28 -59.24 -17.30
N SER A 619 -45.37 -58.46 -17.14
CA SER A 619 -46.68 -58.74 -16.50
C SER A 619 -46.82 -58.33 -15.01
N ALA A 620 -47.65 -57.31 -14.74
CA ALA A 620 -49.10 -57.39 -14.42
C ALA A 620 -49.28 -57.90 -12.97
N GLU A 621 -50.07 -57.32 -12.09
CA GLU A 621 -51.35 -56.65 -12.23
C GLU A 621 -51.67 -56.01 -10.85
N GLU A 622 -52.51 -54.98 -10.86
CA GLU A 622 -53.67 -54.81 -9.95
C GLU A 622 -53.60 -55.46 -8.54
N SER A 623 -53.89 -54.81 -7.42
CA SER A 623 -54.99 -53.88 -7.13
C SER A 623 -55.01 -53.80 -5.60
N SER A 624 -55.12 -52.60 -5.03
CA SER A 624 -56.35 -52.09 -4.43
C SER A 624 -56.62 -52.48 -2.98
N SER A 625 -57.21 -51.50 -2.31
CA SER A 625 -57.97 -51.56 -1.07
C SER A 625 -57.12 -51.75 0.19
N GLY A 626 -57.27 -50.94 1.23
CA GLY A 626 -58.33 -50.01 1.54
C GLY A 626 -58.56 -50.03 3.05
N GLY A 627 -59.11 -48.94 3.57
CA GLY A 627 -59.61 -48.88 4.95
C GLY A 627 -58.55 -48.39 5.94
N SER A 628 -58.46 -47.09 6.22
CA SER A 628 -59.40 -46.33 7.05
C SER A 628 -59.51 -46.90 8.47
N THR A 629 -58.89 -46.24 9.44
CA THR A 629 -59.66 -45.52 10.48
C THR A 629 -58.72 -44.68 11.35
N ALA A 630 -59.00 -43.39 11.37
CA ALA A 630 -58.58 -42.48 12.41
C ALA A 630 -59.24 -42.85 13.75
N VAL A 631 -58.71 -42.32 14.87
CA VAL A 631 -59.41 -41.37 15.76
C VAL A 631 -58.77 -41.31 17.16
N LYS A 632 -58.35 -40.08 17.50
CA LYS A 632 -58.31 -39.38 18.81
C LYS A 632 -57.20 -39.70 19.83
N LYS A 633 -56.39 -38.70 20.24
CA LYS A 633 -56.66 -37.53 21.14
C LYS A 633 -56.78 -38.01 22.59
N GLU A 634 -55.87 -37.65 23.49
CA GLU A 634 -55.80 -36.45 24.37
C GLU A 634 -55.00 -36.98 25.59
N ASP A 635 -54.31 -36.27 26.47
CA ASP A 635 -54.01 -34.87 26.77
C ASP A 635 -52.99 -34.94 27.93
N ASN A 636 -52.21 -33.86 28.13
CA ASN A 636 -51.68 -33.33 29.41
C ASN A 636 -50.82 -34.27 30.30
N GLU A 637 -49.88 -33.84 31.13
CA GLU A 637 -49.38 -32.59 31.75
C GLU A 637 -47.96 -33.04 32.23
N GLU A 638 -46.90 -32.25 32.27
CA GLU A 638 -46.65 -30.95 32.94
C GLU A 638 -45.43 -30.29 32.28
#